data_AF-A0A2V8G283-F1
#
_entry.id   AF-A0A2V8G283-F1
#
_cell.length_a   1.000
_cell.length_b   1.000
_cell.length_c   1.000
_cell.angle_alpha   90.00
_cell.angle_beta   90.00
_cell.angle_gamma   90.00
#
_symmetry.space_group_name_H-M   'P 1'
#
loop_
_entity.id
_entity.type
_entity.pdbx_description
1 polymer ?
#
loop_
_entity_poly.entity_id
_entity_poly.type
_entity_poly.pdbx_seq_one_letter_code
_entity_poly.pdbx_strand_id
1 'polypeptide(L)'
;MAAGRNALTGGFDVRDWAARVSGIRARRGTENAEILLDECLALLDTVAARAPAAARPHLSVASARDNPFPEVDGASPAIRRLKQHMLRVARDADVTVLLLGESGTGKERIARAIHRASPRASAPFVVVNCAGLTATLIEDELFGHVRGAFTGAVADQPGPFERAAGGTVFLDEVGDLAVDLQMKLLRALQQRTVQRLGARQETSFDVRVIAATNVDLARAMAEGRFRADLYYRLKVYELKVPPLRRRGALDIRALVDAILRRFAARRRRVAPSVDAETLDRLMRYDWPGNVRELENALECMIVTADGEPTLTSRHLPAGSRRSWRRWSSTGSAWRARPRRSAFRDTSSIA
;
A
#
# COMPACT_ATOMS: atom_id res chain seq x y z
N MET A 1 9.21 -30.56 55.89
CA MET A 1 8.17 -29.52 55.70
C MET A 1 8.82 -28.29 55.11
N ALA A 2 8.10 -27.59 54.23
CA ALA A 2 8.35 -26.24 53.70
C ALA A 2 9.61 -26.02 52.83
N ALA A 3 9.48 -26.27 51.51
CA ALA A 3 10.18 -25.49 50.50
C ALA A 3 9.15 -24.54 49.87
N GLY A 4 9.39 -23.23 50.03
CA GLY A 4 8.46 -22.16 49.73
C GLY A 4 7.98 -22.17 48.28
N ARG A 5 6.65 -22.22 48.12
CA ARG A 5 6.00 -21.89 46.85
C ARG A 5 6.21 -20.40 46.61
N ASN A 6 6.99 -20.06 45.59
CA ASN A 6 7.18 -18.68 45.16
C ASN A 6 5.84 -18.15 44.62
N ALA A 7 5.17 -17.31 45.39
CA ALA A 7 3.86 -16.72 45.07
C ALA A 7 3.90 -15.65 43.96
N LEU A 8 5.03 -15.51 43.26
CA LEU A 8 5.25 -14.48 42.24
C LEU A 8 5.16 -14.98 40.78
N THR A 9 4.94 -16.28 40.55
CA THR A 9 4.87 -16.84 39.17
C THR A 9 3.53 -17.47 38.80
N GLY A 10 2.49 -17.35 39.62
CA GLY A 10 1.15 -17.84 39.25
C GLY A 10 1.11 -19.33 38.83
N GLY A 11 1.93 -20.18 39.44
CA GLY A 11 1.98 -21.62 39.12
C GLY A 11 2.71 -21.98 37.82
N PHE A 12 3.48 -21.07 37.23
CA PHE A 12 4.30 -21.36 36.05
C PHE A 12 5.53 -22.20 36.41
N ASP A 13 5.56 -23.47 35.98
CA ASP A 13 6.73 -24.34 36.12
C ASP A 13 7.71 -24.10 34.96
N VAL A 14 8.77 -23.34 35.26
CA VAL A 14 9.82 -22.95 34.32
C VAL A 14 10.56 -24.18 33.74
N ARG A 15 10.59 -25.30 34.45
CA ARG A 15 11.28 -26.51 33.99
C ARG A 15 10.55 -27.22 32.85
N ASP A 16 9.22 -27.26 32.90
CA ASP A 16 8.37 -27.81 31.83
C ASP A 16 8.47 -26.94 30.56
N TRP A 17 8.50 -25.62 30.72
CA TRP A 17 8.68 -24.69 29.60
C TRP A 17 10.05 -24.82 28.92
N ALA A 18 11.12 -24.89 29.71
CA ALA A 18 12.48 -25.07 29.19
C ALA A 18 12.63 -26.41 28.43
N ALA A 19 11.98 -27.48 28.90
CA ALA A 19 11.95 -28.77 28.22
C ALA A 19 11.23 -28.71 26.86
N ARG A 20 10.07 -28.03 26.79
CA ARG A 20 9.30 -27.85 25.55
C ARG A 20 10.05 -27.02 24.50
N VAL A 21 10.69 -25.93 24.90
CA VAL A 21 11.50 -25.08 23.99
C VAL A 21 12.76 -25.83 23.51
N SER A 22 13.39 -26.62 24.38
CA SER A 22 14.55 -27.44 24.00
C SER A 22 14.17 -28.53 22.99
N GLY A 23 12.98 -29.16 23.14
CA GLY A 23 12.44 -30.12 22.18
C GLY A 23 12.18 -29.55 20.78
N ILE A 24 11.68 -28.31 20.70
CA ILE A 24 11.50 -27.60 19.41
C ILE A 24 12.86 -27.27 18.77
N ARG A 25 13.85 -26.88 19.57
CA ARG A 25 15.20 -26.56 19.09
C ARG A 25 15.94 -27.79 18.56
N ALA A 26 15.71 -28.97 19.15
CA ALA A 26 16.25 -30.25 18.69
C ALA A 26 15.64 -30.75 17.37
N ARG A 27 14.39 -30.36 17.06
CA ARG A 27 13.67 -30.77 15.84
C ARG A 27 13.87 -29.84 14.63
N ARG A 28 14.58 -28.71 14.80
CA ARG A 28 14.87 -27.74 13.72
C ARG A 28 15.57 -28.32 12.48
N GLY A 29 16.17 -29.50 12.57
CA GLY A 29 16.90 -30.14 11.47
C GLY A 29 16.10 -31.14 10.63
N THR A 30 14.89 -31.53 11.02
CA THR A 30 14.18 -32.68 10.41
C THR A 30 12.75 -32.41 9.92
N GLU A 31 12.17 -31.23 10.11
CA GLU A 31 10.75 -30.97 9.77
C GLU A 31 10.44 -29.64 9.06
N ASN A 32 9.29 -29.61 8.37
CA ASN A 32 8.77 -28.50 7.57
C ASN A 32 8.60 -27.20 8.41
N ALA A 33 9.11 -26.08 7.89
CA ALA A 33 9.18 -24.80 8.61
C ALA A 33 7.81 -24.22 9.03
N GLU A 34 6.71 -24.60 8.37
CA GLU A 34 5.35 -24.18 8.74
C GLU A 34 4.86 -24.85 10.03
N ILE A 35 5.20 -26.12 10.26
CA ILE A 35 4.81 -26.87 11.47
C ILE A 35 5.52 -26.29 12.69
N LEU A 36 6.82 -25.97 12.55
CA LEU A 36 7.61 -25.33 13.60
C LEU A 36 7.08 -23.93 13.95
N LEU A 37 6.50 -23.22 12.98
CA LEU A 37 5.92 -21.89 13.21
C LEU A 37 4.60 -22.00 13.98
N ASP A 38 3.72 -22.92 13.61
CA ASP A 38 2.45 -23.16 14.30
C ASP A 38 2.64 -23.67 15.73
N GLU A 39 3.62 -24.56 15.96
CA GLU A 39 3.96 -25.01 17.32
C GLU A 39 4.51 -23.85 18.18
N CYS A 40 5.34 -22.98 17.61
CA CYS A 40 5.84 -21.79 18.32
C CYS A 40 4.71 -20.82 18.66
N LEU A 41 3.75 -20.61 17.74
CA LEU A 41 2.60 -19.73 17.93
C LEU A 41 1.65 -20.28 19.01
N ALA A 42 1.35 -21.57 18.99
CA ALA A 42 0.54 -22.23 20.01
C ALA A 42 1.18 -22.15 21.40
N LEU A 43 2.51 -22.27 21.49
CA LEU A 43 3.23 -22.10 22.74
C LEU A 43 3.13 -20.67 23.27
N LEU A 44 3.22 -19.67 22.39
CA LEU A 44 3.09 -18.25 22.74
C LEU A 44 1.68 -17.90 23.24
N ASP A 45 0.64 -18.43 22.59
CA ASP A 45 -0.75 -18.20 23.01
C ASP A 45 -1.04 -18.83 24.38
N THR A 46 -0.46 -20.01 24.65
CA THR A 46 -0.60 -20.67 25.95
C THR A 46 0.05 -19.87 27.09
N VAL A 47 1.20 -19.23 26.81
CA VAL A 47 1.89 -18.34 27.75
C VAL A 47 1.11 -17.04 27.95
N ALA A 48 0.56 -16.46 26.88
CA ALA A 48 -0.23 -15.24 26.94
C ALA A 48 -1.55 -15.41 27.74
N ALA A 49 -2.16 -16.60 27.66
CA ALA A 49 -3.42 -16.91 28.36
C ALA A 49 -3.26 -17.10 29.88
N ARG A 50 -2.05 -17.44 30.36
CA ARG A 50 -1.80 -17.80 31.77
C ARG A 50 -0.99 -16.77 32.57
N ALA A 51 -0.52 -15.70 31.94
CA ALA A 51 0.17 -14.63 32.64
C ALA A 51 -0.80 -13.78 33.49
N PRO A 52 -0.48 -13.48 34.77
CA PRO A 52 -1.30 -12.59 35.60
C PRO A 52 -1.39 -11.20 34.94
N ALA A 53 -2.51 -10.50 35.15
CA ALA A 53 -2.83 -9.23 34.46
C ALA A 53 -1.73 -8.16 34.55
N ALA A 54 -0.87 -8.22 35.57
CA ALA A 54 0.26 -7.31 35.79
C ALA A 54 1.57 -7.69 35.06
N ALA A 55 1.66 -8.91 34.50
CA ALA A 55 2.83 -9.41 33.75
C ALA A 55 2.49 -9.73 32.29
N ARG A 56 1.34 -9.26 31.79
CA ARG A 56 1.17 -9.09 30.34
C ARG A 56 2.22 -8.07 29.93
N PRO A 57 3.14 -8.35 29.00
CA PRO A 57 3.80 -7.26 28.32
C PRO A 57 2.64 -6.41 27.81
N HIS A 58 2.65 -5.15 28.19
CA HIS A 58 1.95 -4.11 27.48
C HIS A 58 2.44 -4.25 26.03
N LEU A 59 1.79 -5.11 25.25
CA LEU A 59 1.39 -4.74 23.92
C LEU A 59 0.53 -3.51 24.18
N SER A 60 1.21 -2.37 24.36
CA SER A 60 0.58 -1.09 24.15
C SER A 60 -0.04 -1.28 22.78
N VAL A 61 -1.37 -1.31 22.77
CA VAL A 61 -2.08 -0.77 21.62
C VAL A 61 -1.45 0.59 21.51
N ALA A 62 -0.47 0.71 20.60
CA ALA A 62 0.32 1.90 20.39
C ALA A 62 -0.67 3.04 20.52
N SER A 63 -0.45 3.89 21.52
CA SER A 63 -1.36 4.99 21.78
C SER A 63 -1.58 5.69 20.45
N ALA A 64 -2.75 6.28 20.20
CA ALA A 64 -3.01 6.99 18.95
C ALA A 64 -1.94 8.10 18.66
N ARG A 65 -1.04 8.38 19.61
CA ARG A 65 0.13 9.26 19.52
C ARG A 65 1.41 8.62 18.94
N ASP A 66 1.48 7.29 18.81
CA ASP A 66 2.66 6.54 18.31
C ASP A 66 2.46 5.91 16.92
N ASN A 67 1.41 6.30 16.18
CA ASN A 67 1.29 5.90 14.78
C ASN A 67 2.01 6.93 13.90
N PRO A 68 3.24 6.65 13.41
CA PRO A 68 3.98 7.59 12.56
C PRO A 68 3.27 7.88 11.24
N PHE A 69 2.25 7.09 10.87
CA PHE A 69 1.48 7.23 9.63
C PHE A 69 -0.03 7.18 9.91
N PRO A 70 -0.63 8.26 10.47
CA PRO A 70 -2.05 8.31 10.75
C PRO A 70 -2.93 8.22 9.50
N GLU A 71 -2.38 8.55 8.33
CA GLU A 71 -3.07 8.54 7.04
C GLU A 71 -3.12 7.16 6.37
N VAL A 72 -2.30 6.22 6.85
CA VAL A 72 -2.26 4.85 6.34
C VAL A 72 -3.09 3.99 7.28
N ASP A 73 -4.38 3.91 6.96
CA ASP A 73 -5.35 3.10 7.68
C ASP A 73 -5.01 1.60 7.57
N GLY A 74 -5.38 0.82 8.60
CA GLY A 74 -5.14 -0.62 8.68
C GLY A 74 -4.14 -1.06 9.75
N ALA A 75 -4.31 -2.28 10.23
CA ALA A 75 -3.59 -2.91 11.33
C ALA A 75 -3.13 -4.35 11.03
N SER A 76 -3.39 -4.86 9.83
CA SER A 76 -2.94 -6.19 9.40
C SER A 76 -1.43 -6.36 9.53
N PRO A 77 -0.92 -7.59 9.72
CA PRO A 77 0.52 -7.86 9.73
C PRO A 77 1.24 -7.33 8.49
N ALA A 78 0.60 -7.40 7.31
CA ALA A 78 1.15 -6.87 6.07
C ALA A 78 1.29 -5.34 6.10
N ILE A 79 0.28 -4.62 6.59
CA ILE A 79 0.33 -3.15 6.73
C ILE A 79 1.31 -2.73 7.83
N ARG A 80 1.40 -3.45 8.94
CA ARG A 80 2.40 -3.19 9.98
C ARG A 80 3.82 -3.31 9.45
N ARG A 81 4.12 -4.37 8.68
CA ARG A 81 5.42 -4.51 8.00
C ARG A 81 5.65 -3.38 7.02
N LEU A 82 4.67 -3.03 6.19
CA LEU A 82 4.77 -1.90 5.26
C LEU A 82 5.12 -0.59 6.00
N LYS A 83 4.42 -0.28 7.10
CA LYS A 83 4.70 0.89 7.95
C LYS A 83 6.13 0.89 8.52
N GLN A 84 6.67 -0.26 8.92
CA GLN A 84 8.06 -0.35 9.36
C GLN A 84 9.05 -0.01 8.24
N HIS A 85 8.81 -0.52 7.02
CA HIS A 85 9.65 -0.18 5.87
C HIS A 85 9.50 1.30 5.46
N MET A 86 8.29 1.85 5.54
CA MET A 86 8.03 3.28 5.33
C MET A 86 8.81 4.15 6.32
N LEU A 87 8.82 3.78 7.61
CA LEU A 87 9.56 4.53 8.63
C LEU A 87 11.07 4.51 8.37
N ARG A 88 11.60 3.36 7.94
CA ARG A 88 13.03 3.25 7.58
C ARG A 88 13.39 4.18 6.44
N VAL A 89 12.60 4.18 5.37
CA VAL A 89 12.91 5.00 4.18
C VAL A 89 12.55 6.47 4.38
N ALA A 90 11.65 6.81 5.29
CA ALA A 90 11.36 8.21 5.61
C ALA A 90 12.58 8.94 6.21
N ARG A 91 13.41 8.24 6.98
CA ARG A 91 14.64 8.79 7.60
C ARG A 91 15.72 9.17 6.60
N ASP A 92 15.74 8.52 5.44
CA ASP A 92 16.67 8.81 4.36
C ASP A 92 15.93 9.59 3.26
N ALA A 93 16.12 10.92 3.28
CA ALA A 93 15.38 11.83 2.41
C ALA A 93 15.84 11.83 0.95
N ASP A 94 16.96 11.18 0.62
CA ASP A 94 17.55 11.22 -0.73
C ASP A 94 17.35 9.90 -1.48
N VAL A 95 16.97 8.83 -0.80
CA VAL A 95 16.65 7.54 -1.42
C VAL A 95 15.37 7.64 -2.26
N THR A 96 15.50 7.23 -3.53
CA THR A 96 14.36 7.05 -4.43
C THR A 96 13.55 5.83 -4.04
N VAL A 97 12.23 5.99 -3.97
CA VAL A 97 11.32 4.92 -3.53
C VAL A 97 10.42 4.51 -4.69
N LEU A 98 10.33 3.21 -4.95
CA LEU A 98 9.39 2.64 -5.92
C LEU A 98 8.24 1.93 -5.19
N LEU A 99 7.04 2.47 -5.29
CA LEU A 99 5.80 1.89 -4.76
C LEU A 99 5.15 0.99 -5.82
N LEU A 100 5.08 -0.31 -5.55
CA LEU A 100 4.39 -1.28 -6.40
C LEU A 100 3.06 -1.65 -5.76
N GLY A 101 1.97 -1.59 -6.52
CA GLY A 101 0.68 -2.03 -6.03
C GLY A 101 -0.45 -1.74 -7.00
N GLU A 102 -1.52 -2.53 -6.88
CA GLU A 102 -2.72 -2.38 -7.69
C GLU A 102 -3.33 -0.98 -7.58
N SER A 103 -4.13 -0.61 -8.59
CA SER A 103 -4.88 0.64 -8.55
C SER A 103 -5.81 0.69 -7.33
N GLY A 104 -5.89 1.86 -6.71
CA GLY A 104 -6.75 2.08 -5.54
C GLY A 104 -6.24 1.51 -4.22
N THR A 105 -5.00 1.01 -4.14
CA THR A 105 -4.41 0.50 -2.88
C THR A 105 -3.94 1.57 -1.89
N GLY A 106 -3.89 2.84 -2.32
CA GLY A 106 -3.48 3.98 -1.50
C GLY A 106 -2.03 4.44 -1.67
N LYS A 107 -1.40 4.18 -2.83
CA LYS A 107 0.01 4.54 -3.12
C LYS A 107 0.31 6.03 -2.86
N GLU A 108 -0.56 6.94 -3.29
CA GLU A 108 -0.38 8.39 -3.04
C GLU A 108 -0.39 8.73 -1.54
N ARG A 109 -1.30 8.15 -0.75
CA ARG A 109 -1.32 8.36 0.70
C ARG A 109 -0.04 7.85 1.35
N ILE A 110 0.47 6.71 0.88
CA ILE A 110 1.75 6.16 1.34
C ILE A 110 2.90 7.12 1.01
N ALA A 111 2.95 7.66 -0.22
CA ALA A 111 3.98 8.61 -0.63
C ALA A 111 3.94 9.89 0.22
N ARG A 112 2.74 10.47 0.45
CA ARG A 112 2.55 11.64 1.32
C ARG A 112 2.98 11.34 2.76
N ALA A 113 2.63 10.17 3.27
CA ALA A 113 3.00 9.74 4.61
C ALA A 113 4.53 9.58 4.77
N ILE A 114 5.22 9.01 3.77
CA ILE A 114 6.69 8.94 3.74
C ILE A 114 7.31 10.34 3.75
N HIS A 115 6.80 11.25 2.93
CA HIS A 115 7.29 12.63 2.86
C HIS A 115 7.11 13.37 4.20
N ARG A 116 5.91 13.29 4.80
CA ARG A 116 5.59 13.92 6.11
C ARG A 116 6.44 13.39 7.26
N ALA A 117 6.90 12.15 7.19
CA ALA A 117 7.79 11.54 8.18
C ALA A 117 9.28 11.76 7.88
N SER A 118 9.63 12.50 6.83
CA SER A 118 11.01 12.73 6.41
C SER A 118 11.56 14.08 6.86
N PRO A 119 12.89 14.29 6.85
CA PRO A 119 13.50 15.61 7.07
C PRO A 119 12.99 16.72 6.13
N ARG A 120 12.40 16.37 4.98
CA ARG A 120 11.84 17.31 4.00
C ARG A 120 10.35 17.60 4.21
N ALA A 121 9.76 17.25 5.36
CA ALA A 121 8.31 17.33 5.61
C ALA A 121 7.70 18.74 5.54
N SER A 122 8.51 19.79 5.75
CA SER A 122 8.09 21.20 5.62
C SER A 122 8.23 21.74 4.19
N ALA A 123 8.91 21.02 3.31
CA ALA A 123 9.14 21.40 1.93
C ALA A 123 8.01 20.91 1.01
N PRO A 124 7.90 21.39 -0.24
CA PRO A 124 6.78 21.05 -1.11
C PRO A 124 6.70 19.55 -1.44
N PHE A 125 5.47 19.04 -1.53
CA PHE A 125 5.16 17.71 -2.08
C PHE A 125 4.35 17.88 -3.37
N VAL A 126 5.00 17.67 -4.52
CA VAL A 126 4.39 17.84 -5.84
C VAL A 126 4.03 16.49 -6.42
N VAL A 127 2.78 16.33 -6.87
CA VAL A 127 2.28 15.10 -7.49
C VAL A 127 2.20 15.29 -8.99
N VAL A 128 2.64 14.27 -9.73
CA VAL A 128 2.50 14.17 -11.18
C VAL A 128 1.86 12.83 -11.51
N ASN A 129 0.73 12.85 -12.20
CA ASN A 129 0.09 11.62 -12.68
C ASN A 129 0.48 11.39 -14.14
N CYS A 130 1.18 10.28 -14.40
CA CYS A 130 1.68 9.95 -15.72
C CYS A 130 0.64 9.24 -16.61
N ALA A 131 -0.55 8.91 -16.08
CA ALA A 131 -1.57 8.18 -16.81
C ALA A 131 -2.53 9.10 -17.59
N GLY A 132 -2.98 8.63 -18.76
CA GLY A 132 -4.19 9.14 -19.45
C GLY A 132 -4.04 10.45 -20.23
N LEU A 133 -2.83 11.00 -20.33
CA LEU A 133 -2.52 12.20 -21.11
C LEU A 133 -1.77 11.85 -22.41
N THR A 134 -1.81 12.74 -23.40
CA THR A 134 -0.96 12.60 -24.60
C THR A 134 0.51 12.77 -24.23
N ALA A 135 1.43 12.20 -25.01
CA ALA A 135 2.86 12.31 -24.74
C ALA A 135 3.33 13.77 -24.59
N THR A 136 2.80 14.69 -25.40
CA THR A 136 3.11 16.12 -25.32
C THR A 136 2.65 16.76 -24.01
N LEU A 137 1.45 16.45 -23.53
CA LEU A 137 0.93 16.98 -22.27
C LEU A 137 1.65 16.39 -21.06
N ILE A 138 2.03 15.12 -21.11
CA ILE A 138 2.84 14.49 -20.06
C ILE A 138 4.22 15.12 -20.00
N GLU A 139 4.84 15.38 -21.17
CA GLU A 139 6.14 16.04 -21.22
C GLU A 139 6.07 17.42 -20.56
N ASP A 140 5.05 18.21 -20.90
CA ASP A 140 4.83 19.52 -20.30
C ASP A 140 4.59 19.45 -18.79
N GLU A 141 3.76 18.51 -18.32
CA GLU A 141 3.50 18.35 -16.89
C GLU A 141 4.72 17.84 -16.11
N LEU A 142 5.63 17.09 -16.75
CA LEU A 142 6.86 16.57 -16.12
C LEU A 142 8.01 17.59 -16.10
N PHE A 143 8.15 18.42 -17.12
CA PHE A 143 9.34 19.26 -17.29
C PHE A 143 9.04 20.76 -17.35
N GLY A 144 7.79 21.15 -17.57
CA GLY A 144 7.37 22.54 -17.75
C GLY A 144 7.84 23.12 -19.08
N HIS A 145 7.39 24.33 -19.41
CA HIS A 145 7.69 24.99 -20.67
C HIS A 145 8.12 26.44 -20.48
N VAL A 146 8.80 26.99 -21.49
CA VAL A 146 8.94 28.44 -21.66
C VAL A 146 7.87 28.96 -22.61
N ARG A 147 7.55 30.26 -22.51
CA ARG A 147 6.63 30.92 -23.43
C ARG A 147 7.07 30.70 -24.88
N GLY A 148 6.12 30.27 -25.71
CA GLY A 148 6.35 30.00 -27.13
C GLY A 148 6.94 28.61 -27.46
N ALA A 149 7.07 27.71 -26.48
CA ALA A 149 7.53 26.34 -26.73
C ALA A 149 6.62 25.53 -27.66
N PHE A 150 5.31 25.79 -27.64
CA PHE A 150 4.30 25.21 -28.52
C PHE A 150 3.09 26.16 -28.66
N THR A 151 2.20 25.88 -29.61
CA THR A 151 0.93 26.62 -29.76
C THR A 151 0.07 26.49 -28.50
N GLY A 152 -0.07 27.58 -27.74
CA GLY A 152 -0.76 27.61 -26.45
C GLY A 152 0.13 27.92 -25.25
N ALA A 153 1.47 27.88 -25.41
CA ALA A 153 2.44 28.26 -24.38
C ALA A 153 2.51 29.79 -24.22
N VAL A 154 1.49 30.38 -23.59
CA VAL A 154 1.34 31.84 -23.45
C VAL A 154 2.24 32.46 -22.37
N ALA A 155 2.74 31.64 -21.45
CA ALA A 155 3.61 32.05 -20.35
C ALA A 155 4.66 30.98 -20.06
N ASP A 156 5.64 31.31 -19.23
CA ASP A 156 6.58 30.34 -18.69
C ASP A 156 5.90 29.55 -17.56
N GLN A 157 6.09 28.23 -17.55
CA GLN A 157 5.54 27.35 -16.53
C GLN A 157 6.64 26.42 -15.99
N PRO A 158 7.03 26.54 -14.71
CA PRO A 158 8.03 25.65 -14.12
C PRO A 158 7.49 24.23 -13.95
N GLY A 159 8.37 23.26 -14.22
CA GLY A 159 8.08 21.85 -14.04
C GLY A 159 8.07 21.41 -12.57
N PRO A 160 7.54 20.22 -12.26
CA PRO A 160 7.45 19.65 -10.91
C PRO A 160 8.81 19.54 -10.20
N PHE A 161 9.89 19.24 -10.91
CA PHE A 161 11.24 19.19 -10.33
C PHE A 161 11.71 20.55 -9.82
N GLU A 162 11.27 21.64 -10.43
CA GLU A 162 11.55 23.00 -9.98
C GLU A 162 10.56 23.42 -8.88
N ARG A 163 9.26 23.15 -9.06
CA ARG A 163 8.22 23.45 -8.07
C ARG A 163 8.41 22.72 -6.74
N ALA A 164 9.09 21.57 -6.76
CA ALA A 164 9.35 20.73 -5.58
C ALA A 164 10.73 20.96 -4.95
N ALA A 165 11.40 22.08 -5.25
CA ALA A 165 12.75 22.37 -4.73
C ALA A 165 12.85 22.15 -3.21
N GLY A 166 13.86 21.38 -2.79
CA GLY A 166 14.09 20.99 -1.39
C GLY A 166 13.10 19.94 -0.85
N GLY A 167 12.07 19.59 -1.61
CA GLY A 167 10.96 18.73 -1.21
C GLY A 167 10.93 17.37 -1.89
N THR A 168 9.75 16.95 -2.35
CA THR A 168 9.53 15.63 -2.93
C THR A 168 8.61 15.68 -4.14
N VAL A 169 9.01 15.02 -5.21
CA VAL A 169 8.17 14.73 -6.39
C VAL A 169 7.63 13.32 -6.27
N PHE A 170 6.31 13.18 -6.38
CA PHE A 170 5.62 11.90 -6.49
C PHE A 170 5.17 11.66 -7.93
N LEU A 171 5.73 10.64 -8.57
CA LEU A 171 5.39 10.22 -9.93
C LEU A 171 4.43 9.03 -9.85
N ASP A 172 3.13 9.28 -10.03
CA ASP A 172 2.13 8.20 -10.05
C ASP A 172 2.00 7.60 -11.45
N GLU A 173 1.74 6.30 -11.49
CA GLU A 173 1.63 5.47 -12.68
C GLU A 173 2.79 5.64 -13.69
N VAL A 174 4.04 5.67 -13.18
CA VAL A 174 5.27 5.83 -13.99
C VAL A 174 5.43 4.77 -15.08
N GLY A 175 4.81 3.60 -14.91
CA GLY A 175 4.81 2.50 -15.88
C GLY A 175 4.04 2.79 -17.17
N ASP A 176 3.20 3.83 -17.18
CA ASP A 176 2.43 4.27 -18.34
C ASP A 176 3.14 5.36 -19.17
N LEU A 177 4.34 5.79 -18.76
CA LEU A 177 5.13 6.77 -19.51
C LEU A 177 5.54 6.24 -20.88
N ALA A 178 5.41 7.08 -21.91
CA ALA A 178 5.98 6.80 -23.23
C ALA A 178 7.51 6.62 -23.15
N VAL A 179 8.06 5.70 -23.96
CA VAL A 179 9.48 5.31 -23.92
C VAL A 179 10.43 6.50 -24.12
N ASP A 180 10.07 7.46 -24.97
CA ASP A 180 10.88 8.67 -25.20
C ASP A 180 10.93 9.58 -23.96
N LEU A 181 9.85 9.64 -23.19
CA LEU A 181 9.80 10.39 -21.93
C LEU A 181 10.55 9.68 -20.81
N GLN A 182 10.58 8.35 -20.83
CA GLN A 182 11.40 7.57 -19.89
C GLN A 182 12.89 7.92 -20.02
N MET A 183 13.37 8.16 -21.24
CA MET A 183 14.74 8.61 -21.48
C MET A 183 15.03 9.99 -20.91
N LYS A 184 14.12 10.95 -21.12
CA LYS A 184 14.25 12.31 -20.55
C LYS A 184 14.22 12.28 -19.02
N LEU A 185 13.31 11.49 -18.43
CA LEU A 185 13.23 11.31 -16.99
C LEU A 185 14.52 10.67 -16.45
N LEU A 186 15.05 9.63 -17.09
CA LEU A 186 16.30 9.00 -16.68
C LEU A 186 17.46 10.02 -16.64
N ARG A 187 17.61 10.84 -17.69
CA ARG A 187 18.63 11.89 -17.73
C ARG A 187 18.47 12.88 -16.59
N ALA A 188 17.23 13.35 -16.38
CA ALA A 188 16.92 14.27 -15.29
C ALA A 188 17.30 13.69 -13.92
N LEU A 189 16.94 12.44 -13.66
CA LEU A 189 17.28 11.75 -12.41
C LEU A 189 18.78 11.52 -12.24
N GLN A 190 19.51 11.23 -13.32
CA GLN A 190 20.96 10.97 -13.29
C GLN A 190 21.76 12.24 -13.07
N GLN A 191 21.47 13.29 -13.85
CA GLN A 191 22.22 14.54 -13.85
C GLN A 191 21.74 15.51 -12.76
N ARG A 192 20.56 15.26 -12.17
CA ARG A 192 19.86 16.20 -11.28
C ARG A 192 19.66 17.57 -11.91
N THR A 193 19.37 17.57 -13.21
CA THR A 193 19.05 18.75 -13.99
C THR A 193 17.76 18.52 -14.77
N VAL A 194 17.02 19.58 -15.05
CA VAL A 194 15.82 19.54 -15.89
C VAL A 194 15.88 20.62 -16.93
N GLN A 195 15.41 20.31 -18.14
CA GLN A 195 15.27 21.26 -19.23
C GLN A 195 13.80 21.44 -19.56
N ARG A 196 13.30 22.67 -19.45
CA ARG A 196 11.92 22.99 -19.87
C ARG A 196 11.78 22.83 -21.38
N LEU A 197 10.58 22.50 -21.84
CA LEU A 197 10.27 22.47 -23.27
C LEU A 197 10.54 23.85 -23.88
N GLY A 198 11.27 23.88 -24.99
CA GLY A 198 11.68 25.11 -25.69
C GLY A 198 12.85 25.87 -25.04
N ALA A 199 13.28 25.50 -23.84
CA ALA A 199 14.45 26.11 -23.20
C ALA A 199 15.76 25.52 -23.76
N ARG A 200 16.85 26.30 -23.75
CA ARG A 200 18.21 25.83 -24.06
C ARG A 200 19.07 25.54 -22.83
N GLN A 201 18.70 26.14 -21.69
CA GLN A 201 19.43 25.96 -20.44
C GLN A 201 18.79 24.86 -19.61
N GLU A 202 19.66 24.09 -18.95
CA GLU A 202 19.26 23.14 -17.92
C GLU A 202 19.29 23.82 -16.54
N THR A 203 18.33 23.46 -15.69
CA THR A 203 18.24 23.93 -14.31
C THR A 203 18.51 22.77 -13.37
N SER A 204 19.50 22.89 -12.49
CA SER A 204 19.77 21.89 -11.46
C SER A 204 18.65 21.84 -10.41
N PHE A 205 18.34 20.66 -9.88
CA PHE A 205 17.33 20.49 -8.84
C PHE A 205 17.83 19.63 -7.68
N ASP A 206 17.30 19.90 -6.48
CA ASP A 206 17.43 19.03 -5.31
C ASP A 206 16.03 18.62 -4.84
N VAL A 207 15.59 17.45 -5.28
CA VAL A 207 14.28 16.88 -4.90
C VAL A 207 14.41 15.40 -4.63
N ARG A 208 13.66 14.93 -3.64
CA ARG A 208 13.42 13.50 -3.45
C ARG A 208 12.43 13.00 -4.50
N VAL A 209 12.62 11.77 -4.99
CA VAL A 209 11.67 11.14 -5.92
C VAL A 209 11.02 9.92 -5.27
N ILE A 210 9.69 9.86 -5.34
CA ILE A 210 8.90 8.67 -5.04
C ILE A 210 8.12 8.33 -6.30
N ALA A 211 8.32 7.15 -6.87
CA ALA A 211 7.58 6.68 -8.03
C ALA A 211 6.58 5.60 -7.62
N ALA A 212 5.48 5.49 -8.34
CA ALA A 212 4.47 4.46 -8.14
C ALA A 212 3.97 3.89 -9.45
N THR A 213 3.60 2.61 -9.46
CA THR A 213 2.90 2.01 -10.60
C THR A 213 2.11 0.78 -10.20
N ASN A 214 1.04 0.51 -10.97
CA ASN A 214 0.32 -0.75 -10.96
C ASN A 214 0.78 -1.74 -12.06
N VAL A 215 1.63 -1.29 -13.00
CA VAL A 215 2.11 -2.08 -14.13
C VAL A 215 3.14 -3.09 -13.66
N ASP A 216 3.09 -4.30 -14.23
CA ASP A 216 4.19 -5.26 -14.09
C ASP A 216 5.40 -4.77 -14.90
N LEU A 217 6.30 -4.07 -14.23
CA LEU A 217 7.50 -3.50 -14.85
C LEU A 217 8.42 -4.58 -15.43
N ALA A 218 8.48 -5.79 -14.85
CA ALA A 218 9.31 -6.86 -15.39
C ALA A 218 8.79 -7.29 -16.77
N ARG A 219 7.47 -7.46 -16.88
CA ARG A 219 6.83 -7.74 -18.15
C ARG A 219 6.93 -6.56 -19.13
N ALA A 220 6.74 -5.33 -18.67
CA ALA A 220 6.85 -4.15 -19.52
C ALA A 220 8.26 -3.96 -20.10
N MET A 221 9.30 -4.30 -19.33
CA MET A 221 10.69 -4.33 -19.83
C MET A 221 10.89 -5.42 -20.88
N ALA A 222 10.38 -6.63 -20.66
CA ALA A 222 10.47 -7.73 -21.62
C ALA A 222 9.76 -7.40 -22.96
N GLU A 223 8.70 -6.60 -22.90
CA GLU A 223 7.94 -6.14 -24.08
C GLU A 223 8.50 -4.84 -24.69
N GLY A 224 9.62 -4.31 -24.19
CA GLY A 224 10.24 -3.08 -24.71
C GLY A 224 9.45 -1.79 -24.41
N ARG A 225 8.42 -1.87 -23.57
CA ARG A 225 7.56 -0.72 -23.19
C ARG A 225 8.11 0.06 -22.01
N PHE A 226 9.04 -0.53 -21.25
CA PHE A 226 9.71 0.14 -20.13
C PHE A 226 11.21 -0.09 -20.20
N ARG A 227 12.01 0.93 -19.94
CA ARG A 227 13.47 0.81 -20.01
C ARG A 227 14.07 0.25 -18.72
N ALA A 228 15.00 -0.69 -18.87
CA ALA A 228 15.68 -1.32 -17.75
C ALA A 228 16.56 -0.35 -16.94
N ASP A 229 17.24 0.58 -17.62
CA ASP A 229 18.07 1.60 -16.98
C ASP A 229 17.25 2.53 -16.05
N LEU A 230 16.09 3.00 -16.50
CA LEU A 230 15.16 3.75 -15.67
C LEU A 230 14.61 2.91 -14.51
N TYR A 231 14.27 1.65 -14.75
CA TYR A 231 13.80 0.74 -13.70
C TYR A 231 14.81 0.64 -12.55
N TYR A 232 16.08 0.39 -12.85
CA TYR A 232 17.12 0.28 -11.82
C TYR A 232 17.41 1.62 -11.14
N ARG A 233 17.25 2.75 -11.84
CA ARG A 233 17.37 4.08 -11.22
C ARG A 233 16.22 4.39 -10.25
N LEU A 234 15.00 3.95 -10.55
CA LEU A 234 13.83 4.15 -9.69
C LEU A 234 13.78 3.14 -8.54
N LYS A 235 14.23 1.91 -8.76
CA LYS A 235 14.21 0.81 -7.79
C LYS A 235 15.44 0.83 -6.86
N VAL A 236 15.68 1.95 -6.19
CA VAL A 236 16.66 1.98 -5.10
C VAL A 236 16.08 1.33 -3.84
N TYR A 237 14.83 1.68 -3.50
CA TYR A 237 14.09 1.01 -2.43
C TYR A 237 12.67 0.68 -2.86
N GLU A 238 12.34 -0.61 -2.92
CA GLU A 238 11.03 -1.10 -3.38
C GLU A 238 10.09 -1.34 -2.21
N LEU A 239 8.86 -0.80 -2.30
CA LEU A 239 7.78 -1.05 -1.36
C LEU A 239 6.58 -1.66 -2.07
N LYS A 240 6.20 -2.87 -1.67
CA LYS A 240 5.00 -3.54 -2.19
C LYS A 240 3.80 -3.24 -1.31
N VAL A 241 2.80 -2.58 -1.89
CA VAL A 241 1.53 -2.26 -1.24
C VAL A 241 0.57 -3.44 -1.46
N PRO A 242 0.16 -4.16 -0.40
CA PRO A 242 -0.71 -5.31 -0.57
C PRO A 242 -2.11 -4.89 -1.02
N PRO A 243 -2.73 -5.62 -1.96
CA PRO A 243 -4.14 -5.40 -2.30
C PRO A 243 -5.04 -5.72 -1.10
N LEU A 244 -6.22 -5.10 -1.07
CA LEU A 244 -7.12 -5.14 0.09
C LEU A 244 -7.52 -6.56 0.47
N ARG A 245 -7.81 -7.43 -0.52
CA ARG A 245 -8.08 -8.86 -0.30
C ARG A 245 -6.98 -9.65 0.41
N ARG A 246 -5.72 -9.18 0.36
CA ARG A 246 -4.58 -9.82 1.06
C ARG A 246 -4.30 -9.21 2.45
N ARG A 247 -5.06 -8.19 2.88
CA ARG A 247 -4.91 -7.56 4.20
C ARG A 247 -5.71 -8.27 5.30
N GLY A 248 -6.74 -9.03 4.91
CA GLY A 248 -7.58 -9.80 5.82
C GLY A 248 -8.75 -9.01 6.39
N ALA A 249 -9.73 -9.75 6.90
CA ALA A 249 -11.04 -9.21 7.26
C ALA A 249 -11.00 -8.18 8.41
N LEU A 250 -10.10 -8.38 9.39
CA LEU A 250 -9.90 -7.43 10.50
C LEU A 250 -9.39 -6.06 10.01
N ASP A 251 -8.60 -6.03 8.95
CA ASP A 251 -8.09 -4.78 8.35
C ASP A 251 -9.22 -4.02 7.64
N ILE A 252 -10.06 -4.75 6.90
CA ILE A 252 -11.22 -4.17 6.21
C ILE A 252 -12.18 -3.54 7.23
N ARG A 253 -12.46 -4.23 8.34
CA ARG A 253 -13.29 -3.65 9.42
C ARG A 253 -12.68 -2.36 9.98
N ALA A 254 -11.39 -2.36 10.29
CA ALA A 254 -10.70 -1.16 10.79
C ALA A 254 -10.73 -0.01 9.77
N LEU A 255 -10.58 -0.33 8.47
CA LEU A 255 -10.70 0.62 7.38
C LEU A 255 -12.11 1.22 7.31
N VAL A 256 -13.15 0.39 7.38
CA VAL A 256 -14.55 0.85 7.39
C VAL A 256 -14.76 1.86 8.52
N ASP A 257 -14.37 1.51 9.74
CA ASP A 257 -14.55 2.38 10.90
C ASP A 257 -13.79 3.71 10.76
N ALA A 258 -12.56 3.66 10.23
CA ALA A 258 -11.74 4.86 10.01
C ALA A 258 -12.31 5.76 8.91
N ILE A 259 -12.74 5.17 7.79
CA ILE A 259 -13.33 5.88 6.65
C ILE A 259 -14.63 6.56 7.06
N LEU A 260 -15.53 5.86 7.76
CA LEU A 260 -16.79 6.41 8.24
C LEU A 260 -16.57 7.59 9.20
N ARG A 261 -15.65 7.44 10.16
CA ARG A 261 -15.26 8.54 11.06
C ARG A 261 -14.73 9.75 10.30
N ARG A 262 -13.86 9.53 9.31
CA ARG A 262 -13.29 10.61 8.49
C ARG A 262 -14.36 11.34 7.68
N PHE A 263 -15.30 10.63 7.07
CA PHE A 263 -16.39 11.25 6.32
C PHE A 263 -17.35 12.01 7.23
N ALA A 264 -17.70 11.44 8.38
CA ALA A 264 -18.56 12.09 9.36
C ALA A 264 -17.94 13.39 9.91
N ALA A 265 -16.65 13.37 10.24
CA ALA A 265 -15.91 14.54 10.69
C ALA A 265 -15.91 15.67 9.63
N ARG A 266 -15.66 15.34 8.36
CA ARG A 266 -15.73 16.32 7.25
C ARG A 266 -17.12 16.94 7.10
N ARG A 267 -18.18 16.19 7.38
CA ARG A 267 -19.58 16.65 7.29
C ARG A 267 -20.10 17.24 8.60
N ARG A 268 -19.27 17.32 9.66
CA ARG A 268 -19.66 17.73 11.03
C ARG A 268 -20.87 16.94 11.55
N ARG A 269 -20.88 15.63 11.29
CA ARG A 269 -21.93 14.69 11.74
C ARG A 269 -21.32 13.58 12.60
N VAL A 270 -22.17 12.87 13.33
CA VAL A 270 -21.80 11.63 14.02
C VAL A 270 -21.58 10.52 12.98
N ALA A 271 -20.57 9.69 13.18
CA ALA A 271 -20.30 8.57 12.27
C ALA A 271 -21.38 7.50 12.43
N PRO A 272 -22.03 7.05 11.34
CA PRO A 272 -22.99 5.97 11.43
C PRO A 272 -22.27 4.64 11.71
N SER A 273 -22.97 3.71 12.36
CA SER A 273 -22.52 2.32 12.49
C SER A 273 -22.85 1.54 11.20
N VAL A 274 -22.25 0.36 11.03
CA VAL A 274 -22.66 -0.61 10.01
C VAL A 274 -23.23 -1.82 10.74
N ASP A 275 -24.40 -2.31 10.30
CA ASP A 275 -24.95 -3.53 10.89
C ASP A 275 -24.06 -4.75 10.61
N ALA A 276 -24.20 -5.79 11.44
CA ALA A 276 -23.31 -6.95 11.39
C ALA A 276 -23.37 -7.69 10.04
N GLU A 277 -24.55 -7.80 9.43
CA GLU A 277 -24.72 -8.52 8.16
C GLU A 277 -24.02 -7.77 7.02
N THR A 278 -24.20 -6.45 6.95
CA THR A 278 -23.55 -5.64 5.93
C THR A 278 -22.04 -5.61 6.13
N LEU A 279 -21.56 -5.49 7.38
CA LEU A 279 -20.12 -5.49 7.67
C LEU A 279 -19.46 -6.82 7.23
N ASP A 280 -20.10 -7.96 7.51
CA ASP A 280 -19.61 -9.27 7.06
C ASP A 280 -19.53 -9.35 5.53
N ARG A 281 -20.52 -8.79 4.81
CA ARG A 281 -20.46 -8.69 3.34
C ARG A 281 -19.30 -7.81 2.86
N LEU A 282 -19.08 -6.65 3.48
CA LEU A 282 -17.94 -5.77 3.17
C LEU A 282 -16.60 -6.51 3.38
N MET A 283 -16.50 -7.32 4.45
CA MET A 283 -15.29 -8.06 4.81
C MET A 283 -14.98 -9.23 3.88
N ARG A 284 -16.00 -9.83 3.25
CA ARG A 284 -15.84 -11.00 2.35
C ARG A 284 -15.56 -10.61 0.90
N TYR A 285 -15.99 -9.43 0.47
CA TYR A 285 -15.81 -9.00 -0.92
C TYR A 285 -14.32 -8.79 -1.27
N ASP A 286 -13.92 -9.15 -2.49
CA ASP A 286 -12.52 -9.12 -2.94
C ASP A 286 -11.96 -7.71 -3.17
N TRP A 287 -12.83 -6.70 -3.32
CA TRP A 287 -12.46 -5.31 -3.60
C TRP A 287 -11.47 -5.17 -4.76
N PRO A 288 -11.87 -5.45 -6.02
CA PRO A 288 -11.01 -5.30 -7.19
C PRO A 288 -10.48 -3.86 -7.37
N GLY A 289 -11.24 -2.83 -6.96
CA GLY A 289 -10.80 -1.44 -6.90
C GLY A 289 -10.16 -1.03 -5.57
N ASN A 290 -9.83 -2.02 -4.72
CA ASN A 290 -9.14 -1.88 -3.44
C ASN A 290 -9.80 -0.83 -2.52
N VAL A 291 -9.00 -0.01 -1.84
CA VAL A 291 -9.47 0.98 -0.86
C VAL A 291 -10.30 2.07 -1.54
N ARG A 292 -10.01 2.43 -2.79
CA ARG A 292 -10.79 3.42 -3.54
C ARG A 292 -12.24 2.96 -3.75
N GLU A 293 -12.45 1.71 -4.13
CA GLU A 293 -13.80 1.14 -4.28
C GLU A 293 -14.52 1.07 -2.93
N LEU A 294 -13.84 0.67 -1.86
CA LEU A 294 -14.39 0.65 -0.51
C LEU A 294 -14.83 2.04 -0.04
N GLU A 295 -13.99 3.06 -0.24
CA GLU A 295 -14.31 4.44 0.12
C GLU A 295 -15.52 4.98 -0.63
N ASN A 296 -15.57 4.75 -1.95
CA ASN A 296 -16.71 5.16 -2.77
C ASN A 296 -18.01 4.45 -2.34
N ALA A 297 -17.93 3.15 -2.03
CA ALA A 297 -19.09 2.39 -1.56
C ALA A 297 -19.61 2.94 -0.22
N LEU A 298 -18.72 3.19 0.75
CA LEU A 298 -19.09 3.75 2.05
C LEU A 298 -19.62 5.18 1.95
N GLU A 299 -19.03 6.02 1.09
CA GLU A 299 -19.53 7.37 0.85
C GLU A 299 -20.94 7.35 0.26
N CYS A 300 -21.18 6.50 -0.74
CA CYS A 300 -22.49 6.30 -1.31
C CYS A 300 -23.50 5.80 -0.26
N MET A 301 -23.10 4.87 0.61
CA MET A 301 -23.94 4.40 1.71
C MET A 301 -24.30 5.52 2.69
N ILE A 302 -23.35 6.39 3.06
CA ILE A 302 -23.62 7.55 3.93
C ILE A 302 -24.61 8.52 3.27
N VAL A 303 -24.45 8.81 1.98
CA VAL A 303 -25.37 9.69 1.25
C VAL A 303 -26.76 9.07 1.16
N THR A 304 -26.85 7.78 0.84
CA THR A 304 -28.13 7.06 0.70
C THR A 304 -28.88 6.92 2.02
N ALA A 305 -28.15 6.77 3.13
CA ALA A 305 -28.73 6.63 4.46
C ALA A 305 -29.38 7.92 4.99
N ASP A 306 -29.09 9.08 4.39
CA ASP A 306 -29.69 10.38 4.72
C ASP A 306 -29.87 10.67 6.23
N GLY A 307 -28.82 10.44 7.01
CA GLY A 307 -28.83 10.71 8.45
C GLY A 307 -29.27 9.54 9.33
N GLU A 308 -29.62 8.38 8.76
CA GLU A 308 -29.81 7.17 9.55
C GLU A 308 -28.54 6.79 10.33
N PRO A 309 -28.68 6.38 11.61
CA PRO A 309 -27.54 6.08 12.47
C PRO A 309 -26.84 4.76 12.12
N THR A 310 -27.48 3.88 11.34
CA THR A 310 -26.95 2.55 11.00
C THR A 310 -27.07 2.28 9.51
N LEU A 311 -25.93 2.02 8.88
CA LEU A 311 -25.85 1.63 7.50
C LEU A 311 -26.17 0.14 7.35
N THR A 312 -27.08 -0.18 6.43
CA THR A 312 -27.45 -1.55 6.10
C THR A 312 -27.30 -1.86 4.62
N SER A 313 -27.58 -3.11 4.24
CA SER A 313 -27.43 -3.58 2.86
C SER A 313 -28.31 -2.82 1.86
N ARG A 314 -29.37 -2.14 2.34
CA ARG A 314 -30.23 -1.25 1.54
C ARG A 314 -29.55 0.05 1.11
N HIS A 315 -28.41 0.39 1.69
CA HIS A 315 -27.62 1.58 1.31
C HIS A 315 -26.48 1.25 0.34
N LEU A 316 -26.20 -0.04 0.09
CA LEU A 316 -25.16 -0.43 -0.85
C LEU A 316 -25.49 0.09 -2.27
N PRO A 317 -24.49 0.55 -3.05
CA PRO A 317 -24.71 1.02 -4.42
C PRO A 317 -25.37 -0.06 -5.29
N ALA A 318 -26.31 0.33 -6.16
CA ALA A 318 -27.08 -0.64 -6.96
C ALA A 318 -26.22 -1.52 -7.89
N GLY A 319 -25.12 -0.97 -8.44
CA GLY A 319 -24.14 -1.74 -9.22
C GLY A 319 -23.39 -2.78 -8.39
N SER A 320 -23.05 -2.41 -7.15
CA SER A 320 -22.45 -3.30 -6.16
C SER A 320 -23.42 -4.39 -5.72
N ARG A 321 -24.73 -4.13 -5.62
CA ARG A 321 -25.71 -5.19 -5.26
C ARG A 321 -25.69 -6.37 -6.24
N ARG A 322 -25.44 -6.14 -7.54
CA ARG A 322 -25.39 -7.22 -8.55
C ARG A 322 -24.05 -7.95 -8.54
N SER A 323 -22.92 -7.25 -8.48
CA SER A 323 -21.60 -7.89 -8.38
C SER A 323 -21.43 -8.64 -7.04
N TRP A 324 -22.03 -8.13 -5.96
CA TRP A 324 -21.96 -8.73 -4.63
C TRP A 324 -22.93 -9.90 -4.47
N ARG A 325 -24.13 -9.83 -5.07
CA ARG A 325 -25.07 -10.98 -5.15
C ARG A 325 -24.46 -12.14 -5.94
N ARG A 326 -23.80 -11.86 -7.07
CA ARG A 326 -23.12 -12.88 -7.88
C ARG A 326 -21.97 -13.55 -7.12
N TRP A 327 -21.31 -12.81 -6.23
CA TRP A 327 -20.26 -13.35 -5.36
C TRP A 327 -20.86 -14.24 -4.25
N SER A 328 -21.96 -13.81 -3.61
CA SER A 328 -22.65 -14.62 -2.59
C SER A 328 -23.26 -15.93 -3.12
N SER A 329 -23.64 -15.99 -4.40
CA SER A 329 -24.16 -17.22 -5.02
C SER A 329 -23.07 -18.15 -5.56
N THR A 330 -21.81 -17.70 -5.63
CA THR A 330 -20.68 -18.48 -6.17
C THR A 330 -19.70 -18.84 -5.06
N GLY A 331 -20.21 -19.31 -3.92
CA GLY A 331 -19.38 -19.88 -2.87
C GLY A 331 -18.48 -20.99 -3.44
N SER A 332 -17.17 -20.90 -3.17
CA SER A 332 -16.21 -22.01 -3.24
C SER A 332 -15.76 -22.58 -4.61
N ALA A 333 -15.55 -21.77 -5.66
CA ALA A 333 -14.94 -22.30 -6.90
C ALA A 333 -13.85 -21.40 -7.53
N TRP A 334 -12.73 -21.24 -6.82
CA TRP A 334 -11.44 -20.97 -7.45
C TRP A 334 -10.51 -22.17 -7.21
N ARG A 335 -10.77 -23.28 -7.92
CA ARG A 335 -9.67 -24.18 -8.28
C ARG A 335 -8.97 -23.54 -9.46
N ALA A 336 -7.66 -23.35 -9.33
CA ALA A 336 -6.79 -22.91 -10.41
C ALA A 336 -7.10 -23.71 -11.68
N ARG A 337 -7.57 -23.05 -12.74
CA ARG A 337 -7.58 -23.66 -14.07
C ARG A 337 -6.12 -23.78 -14.51
N PRO A 338 -5.58 -24.98 -14.77
CA PRO A 338 -4.29 -25.08 -15.42
C PRO A 338 -4.44 -24.50 -16.83
N ARG A 339 -3.55 -23.56 -17.17
CA ARG A 339 -3.38 -23.08 -18.55
C ARG A 339 -3.03 -24.29 -19.41
N ARG A 340 -3.97 -24.76 -20.23
CA ARG A 340 -3.65 -25.67 -21.33
C ARG A 340 -2.75 -24.91 -22.30
N SER A 341 -1.49 -25.33 -22.38
CA SER A 341 -0.57 -24.97 -23.45
C SER A 341 -1.12 -25.55 -24.75
N ALA A 342 -1.54 -24.68 -25.67
CA ALA A 342 -1.65 -25.05 -27.07
C ALA A 342 -0.25 -24.90 -27.69
N PHE A 343 0.63 -25.87 -27.42
CA PHE A 343 1.78 -26.13 -28.26
C PHE A 343 1.27 -27.09 -29.32
N ARG A 344 0.98 -26.59 -30.53
CA ARG A 344 0.81 -27.46 -31.70
C ARG A 344 2.16 -27.48 -32.39
N ASP A 345 2.86 -28.58 -32.19
CA ASP A 345 3.90 -29.04 -33.09
C ASP A 345 3.34 -29.07 -34.52
N THR A 346 4.00 -28.36 -35.43
CA THR A 346 3.89 -28.60 -36.85
C THR A 346 5.30 -28.82 -37.37
N SER A 347 5.74 -30.06 -37.25
CA SER A 347 6.89 -30.60 -37.97
C SER A 347 6.52 -32.00 -38.47
N SER A 348 6.71 -32.18 -39.77
CA SER A 348 6.84 -33.42 -40.56
C SER A 348 5.69 -33.94 -41.44
N ILE A 349 5.92 -33.73 -42.75
CA ILE A 349 5.94 -34.71 -43.85
C ILE A 349 4.59 -34.99 -44.54
N ALA A 350 4.36 -34.34 -45.68
CA ALA A 350 4.50 -34.92 -47.04
C ALA A 350 4.29 -33.82 -48.09
#